data_AF-M5S6W5-F1
#
_entry.id   AF-M5S6W5-F1
#
_cell.length_a   1.000
_cell.length_b   1.000
_cell.length_c   1.000
_cell.angle_alpha   90.00
_cell.angle_beta   90.00
_cell.angle_gamma   90.00
#
_symmetry.space_group_name_H-M   'P 1'
#
loop_
_entity.id
_entity.type
_entity.pdbx_description
1 polymer ?
#
loop_
_entity_poly.entity_id
_entity_poly.type
_entity_poly.pdbx_seq_one_letter_code
_entity_poly.pdbx_strand_id
1 'polypeptide(L)'
;MEDKSMNCGSCGAPVTRMGRSGRYYCDYCECAAVANPLNDSIDGLVLTGTTTETPCLTCDHTHLELGSLGKYPIQGCRRCQGVLLNRSTFAMLIRERRESYEGPDRTGEFDPALDGPRDHHSRLNCPKCRTLMDSFFYAGPGRVAIDSCSRCESVWLDCGEITSITEAPGLR
;
A
#
# COMPACT_ATOMS: atom_id res chain seq x y z
N MET A 1 10.48 -15.78 -21.33
CA MET A 1 9.52 -15.11 -20.44
C MET A 1 10.09 -13.73 -20.20
N GLU A 2 9.68 -12.74 -20.99
CA GLU A 2 10.23 -11.39 -20.91
C GLU A 2 9.77 -10.76 -19.60
N ASP A 3 10.75 -10.44 -18.75
CA ASP A 3 10.59 -9.62 -17.56
C ASP A 3 10.15 -8.22 -18.02
N LYS A 4 8.84 -7.97 -17.99
CA LYS A 4 8.30 -6.61 -18.18
C LYS A 4 8.46 -5.84 -16.87
N SER A 5 9.71 -5.66 -16.45
CA SER A 5 10.05 -4.59 -15.51
C SER A 5 9.74 -3.27 -16.20
N MET A 6 8.86 -2.44 -15.63
CA MET A 6 8.73 -1.08 -16.14
C MET A 6 9.99 -0.35 -15.74
N ASN A 7 10.80 -0.08 -16.75
CA ASN A 7 12.09 0.51 -16.59
C ASN A 7 12.01 2.03 -16.70
N CYS A 8 13.07 2.72 -16.26
CA CYS A 8 13.26 4.13 -16.52
C CYS A 8 12.98 4.42 -18.01
N GLY A 9 12.02 5.29 -18.30
CA GLY A 9 11.64 5.63 -19.68
C GLY A 9 12.76 6.28 -20.51
N SER A 10 13.87 6.68 -19.86
CA SER A 10 15.04 7.24 -20.54
C SER A 10 16.11 6.20 -20.87
N CYS A 11 16.43 5.27 -19.96
CA CYS A 11 17.58 4.37 -20.14
C CYS A 11 17.23 2.87 -20.02
N GLY A 12 16.01 2.51 -19.65
CA GLY A 12 15.64 1.11 -19.52
C GLY A 12 16.18 0.41 -18.26
N ALA A 13 16.76 1.13 -17.29
CA ALA A 13 17.15 0.55 -16.00
C ALA A 13 15.99 0.52 -14.99
N PRO A 14 15.94 -0.45 -14.06
CA PRO A 14 14.95 -0.48 -12.99
C PRO A 14 15.06 0.74 -12.07
N VAL A 15 13.96 1.05 -11.41
CA VAL A 15 13.78 2.31 -10.68
C VAL A 15 13.51 2.01 -9.21
N THR A 16 14.44 2.41 -8.35
CA THR A 16 14.45 2.02 -6.93
C THR A 16 14.57 3.19 -5.95
N ARG A 17 15.07 4.35 -6.38
CA ARG A 17 15.33 5.50 -5.49
C ARG A 17 14.19 6.49 -5.46
N MET A 18 13.56 6.67 -4.29
CA MET A 18 12.54 7.69 -4.06
C MET A 18 13.15 8.96 -3.45
N GLY A 19 12.94 10.10 -4.06
CA GLY A 19 13.33 11.41 -3.52
C GLY A 19 12.32 11.95 -2.52
N ARG A 20 12.70 13.03 -1.81
CA ARG A 20 11.86 13.68 -0.78
C ARG A 20 10.52 14.21 -1.30
N SER A 21 10.44 14.50 -2.60
CA SER A 21 9.23 14.96 -3.29
C SER A 21 8.22 13.83 -3.59
N GLY A 22 8.56 12.59 -3.24
CA GLY A 22 7.77 11.41 -3.59
C GLY A 22 7.96 10.93 -5.03
N ARG A 23 8.89 11.53 -5.77
CA ARG A 23 9.25 11.10 -7.13
C ARG A 23 10.32 10.04 -7.10
N TYR A 24 10.21 9.07 -7.99
CA TYR A 24 11.24 8.07 -8.21
C TYR A 24 12.27 8.54 -9.22
N TYR A 25 13.52 8.13 -9.01
CA TYR A 25 14.68 8.45 -9.84
C TYR A 25 15.35 7.16 -10.27
N CYS A 26 15.84 7.17 -11.51
CA CYS A 26 16.71 6.11 -11.98
C CYS A 26 18.09 6.24 -11.31
N ASP A 27 18.64 5.13 -10.82
CA ASP A 27 19.97 5.12 -10.21
C ASP A 27 21.10 5.12 -11.25
N TYR A 28 20.79 4.89 -12.52
CA TYR A 28 21.77 4.85 -13.60
C TYR A 28 21.92 6.19 -14.35
N CYS A 29 20.82 6.74 -14.86
CA CYS A 29 20.86 8.00 -15.63
C CYS A 29 20.44 9.23 -14.82
N GLU A 30 20.10 9.06 -13.54
CA GLU A 30 19.60 10.09 -12.61
C GLU A 30 18.32 10.82 -13.05
N CYS A 31 17.78 10.52 -14.24
CA CYS A 31 16.51 11.06 -14.69
C CYS A 31 15.38 10.64 -13.75
N ALA A 32 14.40 11.53 -13.59
CA ALA A 32 13.15 11.18 -12.95
C ALA A 32 12.54 10.00 -13.70
N ALA A 33 12.29 8.93 -12.97
CA ALA A 33 11.66 7.75 -13.51
C ALA A 33 10.15 7.90 -13.44
N VAL A 34 9.47 7.39 -14.47
CA VAL A 34 8.02 7.49 -14.58
C VAL A 34 7.38 6.46 -13.65
N ALA A 35 7.01 6.89 -12.46
CA ALA A 35 6.04 6.18 -11.64
C ALA A 35 4.65 6.63 -12.10
N ASN A 36 3.83 5.70 -12.58
CA ASN A 36 2.52 6.03 -13.13
C ASN A 36 1.44 5.78 -12.06
N PRO A 37 0.47 6.70 -11.91
CA PRO A 37 -0.76 6.40 -11.20
C PRO A 37 -1.39 5.11 -11.76
N LEU A 38 -1.78 4.22 -10.87
CA LEU A 38 -2.65 3.12 -11.22
C LEU A 38 -4.07 3.68 -11.33
N ASN A 39 -4.52 3.92 -12.57
CA ASN A 39 -5.72 4.72 -12.86
C ASN A 39 -7.00 4.21 -12.19
N ASP A 40 -7.09 2.90 -11.97
CA ASP A 40 -8.22 2.22 -11.31
C ASP A 40 -8.03 2.08 -9.79
N SER A 41 -7.06 2.80 -9.21
CA SER A 41 -6.78 2.71 -7.78
C SER A 41 -7.54 3.72 -6.94
N ILE A 42 -8.46 3.19 -6.13
CA ILE A 42 -9.24 3.98 -5.16
C ILE A 42 -8.37 4.60 -4.07
N ASP A 43 -7.28 3.93 -3.67
CA ASP A 43 -6.34 4.48 -2.70
C ASP A 43 -5.31 5.41 -3.36
N GLY A 44 -5.32 5.56 -4.68
CA GLY A 44 -4.39 6.42 -5.41
C GLY A 44 -2.95 5.89 -5.45
N LEU A 45 -2.78 4.57 -5.65
CA LEU A 45 -1.47 3.95 -5.79
C LEU A 45 -0.73 4.52 -7.02
N VAL A 46 0.54 4.84 -6.83
CA VAL A 46 1.49 5.12 -7.91
C VAL A 46 2.53 4.01 -7.92
N LEU A 47 2.65 3.25 -9.02
CA LEU A 47 3.58 2.12 -9.11
C LEU A 47 4.68 2.39 -10.14
N THR A 48 5.90 1.96 -9.83
CA THR A 48 7.04 2.10 -10.74
C THR A 48 7.12 0.97 -11.76
N GLY A 49 6.49 -0.18 -11.48
CA GLY A 49 6.67 -1.44 -12.20
C GLY A 49 8.04 -2.10 -12.04
N THR A 50 8.82 -1.65 -11.06
CA THR A 50 9.94 -2.43 -10.51
C THR A 50 9.40 -3.44 -9.51
N THR A 51 9.36 -4.72 -9.90
CA THR A 51 8.96 -5.84 -9.03
C THR A 51 9.99 -6.09 -7.92
N THR A 52 9.52 -6.49 -6.74
CA THR A 52 10.34 -6.84 -5.57
C THR A 52 10.30 -8.35 -5.30
N GLU A 53 11.20 -8.86 -4.46
CA GLU A 53 11.14 -10.25 -3.99
C GLU A 53 10.01 -10.51 -2.97
N THR A 54 9.32 -9.45 -2.53
CA THR A 54 8.20 -9.58 -1.59
C THR A 54 6.97 -10.14 -2.32
N PRO A 55 6.42 -11.30 -1.91
CA PRO A 55 5.19 -11.81 -2.49
C PRO A 55 3.99 -10.93 -2.10
N CYS A 56 2.99 -10.87 -2.96
CA CYS A 56 1.67 -10.39 -2.58
C CYS A 56 1.06 -11.34 -1.54
N LEU A 57 0.40 -10.79 -0.52
CA LEU A 57 -0.16 -11.61 0.57
C LEU A 57 -1.55 -12.16 0.24
N THR A 58 -2.20 -11.63 -0.80
CA THR A 58 -3.56 -12.02 -1.22
C THR A 58 -3.57 -12.72 -2.57
N CYS A 59 -2.66 -12.36 -3.50
CA CYS A 59 -2.61 -12.96 -4.84
C CYS A 59 -1.53 -14.03 -4.94
N ASP A 60 -1.93 -15.23 -5.36
CA ASP A 60 -0.97 -16.29 -5.71
C ASP A 60 -0.05 -15.88 -6.86
N HIS A 61 1.19 -16.37 -6.78
CA HIS A 61 2.22 -16.21 -7.82
C HIS A 61 2.47 -14.77 -8.28
N THR A 62 2.15 -13.78 -7.43
CA THR A 62 2.30 -12.36 -7.73
C THR A 62 3.27 -11.74 -6.72
N HIS A 63 4.12 -10.83 -7.18
CA HIS A 63 5.05 -10.08 -6.32
C HIS A 63 4.64 -8.61 -6.27
N LEU A 64 5.06 -7.93 -5.19
CA LEU A 64 4.79 -6.51 -5.01
C LEU A 64 5.76 -5.66 -5.84
N GLU A 65 5.30 -4.50 -6.28
CA GLU A 65 6.07 -3.48 -6.96
C GLU A 65 6.45 -2.36 -6.00
N LEU A 66 7.56 -1.67 -6.27
CA LEU A 66 7.84 -0.40 -5.62
C LEU A 66 6.82 0.65 -6.07
N GLY A 67 6.37 1.46 -5.12
CA GLY A 67 5.40 2.51 -5.40
C GLY A 67 5.23 3.49 -4.26
N SER A 68 4.33 4.44 -4.43
CA SER A 68 4.04 5.44 -3.42
C SER A 68 2.56 5.74 -3.26
N LEU A 69 2.23 6.24 -2.07
CA LEU A 69 0.99 6.93 -1.76
C LEU A 69 1.36 8.35 -1.36
N GLY A 70 1.23 9.30 -2.29
CA GLY A 70 1.79 10.63 -2.14
C GLY A 70 3.31 10.57 -1.97
N LYS A 71 3.83 11.10 -0.85
CA LYS A 71 5.27 11.07 -0.51
C LYS A 71 5.71 9.82 0.25
N TYR A 72 4.79 8.90 0.56
CA TYR A 72 5.07 7.74 1.39
C TYR A 72 5.45 6.54 0.52
N PRO A 73 6.63 5.94 0.72
CA PRO A 73 7.03 4.73 0.00
C PRO A 73 6.20 3.53 0.46
N ILE A 74 5.77 2.73 -0.50
CA ILE A 74 5.05 1.48 -0.28
C ILE A 74 5.58 0.36 -1.20
N GLN A 75 5.22 -0.87 -0.89
CA GLN A 75 5.22 -1.97 -1.86
C GLN A 75 3.76 -2.31 -2.18
N GLY A 76 3.37 -2.28 -3.45
CA GLY A 76 1.97 -2.42 -3.86
C GLY A 76 1.78 -3.55 -4.87
N CYS A 77 0.64 -4.24 -4.81
CA CYS A 77 0.28 -5.25 -5.80
C CYS A 77 -0.51 -4.60 -6.94
N ARG A 78 -0.04 -4.69 -8.19
CA ARG A 78 -0.82 -4.17 -9.33
C ARG A 78 -2.15 -4.90 -9.58
N ARG A 79 -2.30 -6.15 -9.08
CA ARG A 79 -3.50 -6.97 -9.32
C ARG A 79 -4.60 -6.73 -8.30
N CYS A 80 -4.34 -6.96 -7.01
CA CYS A 80 -5.33 -6.74 -5.96
C CYS A 80 -5.27 -5.34 -5.37
N GLN A 81 -4.27 -4.52 -5.73
CA GLN A 81 -4.03 -3.19 -5.17
C GLN A 81 -3.72 -3.15 -3.66
N GLY A 82 -3.45 -4.31 -3.05
CA GLY A 82 -3.00 -4.39 -1.66
C GLY A 82 -1.63 -3.73 -1.45
N VAL A 83 -1.45 -3.16 -0.27
CA VAL A 83 -0.33 -2.29 0.09
C VAL A 83 0.40 -2.84 1.30
N LEU A 84 1.72 -3.01 1.18
CA LEU A 84 2.62 -3.28 2.29
C LEU A 84 3.46 -2.04 2.61
N LEU A 85 3.43 -1.63 3.87
CA LEU A 85 4.25 -0.54 4.40
C LEU A 85 4.63 -0.81 5.86
N ASN A 86 5.43 0.06 6.47
CA ASN A 86 5.70 -0.06 7.91
C ASN A 86 4.69 0.77 8.73
N ARG A 87 4.54 0.44 10.01
CA ARG A 87 3.60 1.06 10.96
C ARG A 87 3.75 2.58 11.07
N SER A 88 4.98 3.09 11.10
CA SER A 88 5.22 4.54 11.20
C SER A 88 4.78 5.27 9.93
N THR A 89 5.09 4.71 8.75
CA THR A 89 4.63 5.23 7.46
C THR A 89 3.11 5.19 7.35
N PHE A 90 2.47 4.11 7.81
CA PHE A 90 1.01 4.01 7.87
C PHE A 90 0.39 5.11 8.72
N ALA A 91 0.88 5.30 9.95
CA ALA A 91 0.35 6.32 10.85
C ALA A 91 0.48 7.74 10.27
N MET A 92 1.63 8.07 9.66
CA MET A 92 1.86 9.38 9.03
C MET A 92 0.97 9.58 7.78
N LEU A 93 0.84 8.55 6.95
CA LEU A 93 -0.01 8.58 5.75
C LEU A 93 -1.47 8.84 6.12
N ILE A 94 -2.02 8.07 7.07
CA ILE A 94 -3.42 8.21 7.50
C ILE A 94 -3.67 9.58 8.10
N ARG A 95 -2.76 10.06 8.95
CA ARG A 95 -2.87 11.41 9.53
C ARG A 95 -2.97 12.49 8.45
N GLU A 96 -2.01 12.51 7.52
CA GLU A 96 -1.94 13.52 6.47
C GLU A 96 -3.15 13.46 5.53
N ARG A 97 -3.60 12.25 5.16
CA ARG A 97 -4.79 12.08 4.32
C ARG A 97 -6.05 12.58 5.00
N ARG A 98 -6.22 12.29 6.29
CA ARG A 98 -7.38 12.76 7.06
C ARG A 98 -7.36 14.28 7.25
N GLU A 99 -6.22 14.85 7.59
CA GLU A 99 -6.03 16.31 7.73
C GLU A 99 -6.36 17.05 6.41
N SER A 100 -6.11 16.42 5.26
CA SER A 100 -6.30 17.03 3.93
C SER A 100 -7.64 16.67 3.26
N TYR A 101 -8.48 15.84 3.88
CA TYR A 101 -9.71 15.35 3.25
C TYR A 101 -10.86 16.35 3.43
N GLU A 102 -11.38 16.88 2.31
CA GLU A 102 -12.49 17.84 2.27
C GLU A 102 -13.82 17.24 1.76
N GLY A 103 -13.91 15.91 1.65
CA GLY A 103 -15.09 15.21 1.14
C GLY A 103 -16.14 14.85 2.21
N PRO A 104 -17.28 14.27 1.79
CA PRO A 104 -18.30 13.79 2.72
C PRO A 104 -17.80 12.59 3.52
N ASP A 105 -18.26 12.46 4.76
CA ASP A 105 -17.97 11.27 5.55
C ASP A 105 -18.58 10.03 4.89
N ARG A 106 -17.78 8.96 4.77
CA ARG A 106 -18.31 7.65 4.36
C ARG A 106 -19.12 7.05 5.51
N THR A 107 -20.43 6.97 5.31
CA THR A 107 -21.42 6.43 6.26
C THR A 107 -22.05 5.12 5.78
N GLY A 108 -21.45 4.49 4.77
CA GLY A 108 -21.94 3.24 4.19
C GLY A 108 -22.05 2.10 5.20
N GLU A 109 -22.85 1.09 4.85
CA GLU A 109 -23.00 -0.12 5.66
C GLU A 109 -21.66 -0.83 5.82
N PHE A 110 -21.39 -1.27 7.05
CA PHE A 110 -20.24 -2.10 7.39
C PHE A 110 -20.53 -3.54 6.95
N ASP A 111 -19.68 -4.09 6.09
CA ASP A 111 -19.73 -5.49 5.71
C ASP A 111 -18.64 -6.24 6.50
N PRO A 112 -18.98 -7.06 7.51
CA PRO A 112 -18.00 -7.79 8.30
C PRO A 112 -17.08 -8.71 7.46
N ALA A 113 -17.52 -9.14 6.28
CA ALA A 113 -16.71 -10.00 5.42
C ALA A 113 -15.66 -9.21 4.62
N LEU A 114 -15.87 -7.90 4.41
CA LEU A 114 -14.96 -7.02 3.67
C LEU A 114 -14.16 -6.10 4.59
N ASP A 115 -14.81 -5.55 5.61
CA ASP A 115 -14.26 -4.53 6.51
C ASP A 115 -13.79 -5.13 7.85
N GLY A 116 -14.12 -6.40 8.10
CA GLY A 116 -13.82 -7.10 9.34
C GLY A 116 -12.46 -7.81 9.35
N PRO A 117 -11.94 -8.18 10.54
CA PRO A 117 -10.68 -8.89 10.65
C PRO A 117 -10.74 -10.25 9.96
N ARG A 118 -9.60 -10.64 9.36
CA ARG A 118 -9.42 -11.99 8.84
C ARG A 118 -9.63 -13.01 9.94
N ASP A 119 -10.33 -14.10 9.61
CA ASP A 119 -10.49 -15.22 10.52
C ASP A 119 -9.13 -15.89 10.82
N HIS A 120 -9.08 -16.78 11.82
CA HIS A 120 -7.83 -17.43 12.18
C HIS A 120 -7.20 -18.24 11.03
N HIS A 121 -8.02 -18.78 10.12
CA HIS A 121 -7.59 -19.64 9.02
C HIS A 121 -7.11 -18.87 7.79
N SER A 122 -7.43 -17.58 7.70
CA SER A 122 -7.09 -16.67 6.59
C SER A 122 -6.04 -15.63 6.96
N ARG A 123 -5.46 -15.70 8.16
CA ARG A 123 -4.40 -14.77 8.57
C ARG A 123 -3.17 -14.87 7.66
N LEU A 124 -2.59 -13.72 7.40
CA LEU A 124 -1.43 -13.58 6.53
C LEU A 124 -0.14 -13.90 7.27
N ASN A 125 0.83 -14.46 6.56
CA ASN A 125 2.20 -14.56 7.07
C ASN A 125 3.00 -13.34 6.62
N CYS A 126 3.69 -12.70 7.57
CA CYS A 126 4.51 -11.54 7.26
C CYS A 126 5.61 -11.92 6.24
N PRO A 127 5.72 -11.22 5.10
CA PRO A 127 6.66 -11.61 4.06
C PRO A 127 8.12 -11.34 4.46
N LYS A 128 8.37 -10.47 5.44
CA LYS A 128 9.72 -10.14 5.91
C LYS A 128 10.27 -11.14 6.93
N CYS A 129 9.44 -11.56 7.88
CA CYS A 129 9.90 -12.35 9.03
C CYS A 129 9.14 -13.66 9.25
N ARG A 130 8.17 -13.97 8.37
CA ARG A 130 7.35 -15.18 8.36
C ARG A 130 6.52 -15.42 9.62
N THR A 131 6.39 -14.40 10.48
CA THR A 131 5.51 -14.43 11.65
C THR A 131 4.06 -14.22 11.20
N LEU A 132 3.13 -14.98 11.76
CA LEU A 132 1.71 -14.81 11.52
C LEU A 132 1.29 -13.38 11.93
N MET A 133 0.59 -12.68 11.04
CA MET A 133 0.14 -11.31 11.29
C MET A 133 -1.12 -11.31 12.14
N ASP A 134 -1.27 -10.30 12.97
CA ASP A 134 -2.47 -10.04 13.74
C ASP A 134 -3.44 -9.26 12.86
N SER A 135 -4.68 -9.74 12.75
CA SER A 135 -5.77 -9.05 12.06
C SER A 135 -6.73 -8.48 13.11
N PHE A 136 -6.93 -7.17 13.11
CA PHE A 136 -7.76 -6.50 14.12
C PHE A 136 -8.33 -5.20 13.59
N PHE A 137 -9.43 -4.74 14.19
CA PHE A 137 -9.98 -3.41 13.90
C PHE A 137 -8.97 -2.33 14.25
N TYR A 138 -8.64 -1.51 13.25
CA TYR A 138 -7.84 -0.33 13.45
C TYR A 138 -8.51 0.57 14.50
N ALA A 139 -7.76 0.93 15.53
CA ALA A 139 -8.26 1.72 16.65
C ALA A 139 -8.46 3.22 16.32
N GLY A 140 -8.39 3.58 15.03
CA GLY A 140 -8.68 4.92 14.54
C GLY A 140 -10.05 5.00 13.84
N PRO A 141 -10.27 6.04 13.05
CA PRO A 141 -11.51 6.24 12.32
C PRO A 141 -11.73 5.18 11.23
N GLY A 142 -12.99 4.83 10.99
CA GLY A 142 -13.37 3.82 10.01
C GLY A 142 -13.30 2.44 10.65
N ARG A 143 -14.40 1.69 10.62
CA ARG A 143 -14.42 0.30 11.11
C ARG A 143 -13.70 -0.59 10.11
N VAL A 144 -12.38 -0.42 10.02
CA VAL A 144 -11.52 -1.10 9.04
C VAL A 144 -10.60 -2.02 9.82
N ALA A 145 -10.54 -3.29 9.44
CA ALA A 145 -9.52 -4.18 9.94
C ALA A 145 -8.22 -4.01 9.17
N ILE A 146 -7.10 -4.21 9.86
CA ILE A 146 -5.77 -4.18 9.24
C ILE A 146 -4.99 -5.40 9.68
N ASP A 147 -4.07 -5.85 8.84
CA ASP A 147 -3.12 -6.91 9.20
C ASP A 147 -1.78 -6.28 9.60
N SER A 148 -1.31 -6.55 10.82
CA SER A 148 -0.05 -6.00 11.33
C SER A 148 0.86 -7.09 11.88
N CYS A 149 2.14 -7.00 11.55
CA CYS A 149 3.16 -7.87 12.10
C CYS A 149 3.72 -7.28 13.40
N SER A 150 3.51 -8.00 14.50
CA SER A 150 4.04 -7.65 15.83
C SER A 150 5.57 -7.69 15.94
N ARG A 151 6.27 -8.37 15.03
CA ARG A 151 7.73 -8.54 15.08
C ARG A 151 8.52 -7.49 14.31
N CYS A 152 8.09 -7.16 13.08
CA CYS A 152 8.83 -6.26 12.19
C CYS A 152 8.01 -5.04 11.75
N GLU A 153 6.88 -4.81 12.41
CA GLU A 153 6.04 -3.63 12.27
C GLU A 153 5.55 -3.36 10.84
N SER A 154 5.47 -4.40 10.02
CA SER A 154 4.91 -4.29 8.68
C SER A 154 3.39 -4.38 8.77
N VAL A 155 2.72 -3.50 8.04
CA VAL A 155 1.27 -3.40 7.96
C VAL A 155 0.89 -3.72 6.51
N TRP A 156 -0.09 -4.60 6.36
CA TRP A 156 -0.73 -4.90 5.08
C TRP A 156 -2.14 -4.32 5.10
N LEU A 157 -2.48 -3.59 4.03
CA LEU A 157 -3.82 -3.08 3.78
C LEU A 157 -4.32 -3.64 2.46
N ASP A 158 -5.58 -4.06 2.43
CA ASP A 158 -6.28 -4.39 1.19
C ASP A 158 -6.76 -3.12 0.46
N CYS A 159 -7.17 -3.31 -0.80
CA CYS A 159 -7.66 -2.24 -1.64
C CYS A 159 -8.85 -1.50 -1.00
N GLY A 160 -8.75 -0.19 -0.91
CA GLY A 160 -9.80 0.69 -0.41
C GLY A 160 -9.82 0.87 1.10
N GLU A 161 -9.02 0.14 1.87
CA GLU A 161 -8.96 0.31 3.32
C GLU A 161 -8.39 1.68 3.71
N ILE A 162 -7.38 2.18 2.98
CA ILE A 162 -6.77 3.48 3.26
C ILE A 162 -7.78 4.60 2.97
N THR A 163 -8.49 4.53 1.85
CA THR A 163 -9.59 5.45 1.53
C THR A 163 -10.70 5.34 2.58
N SER A 164 -11.10 4.14 2.99
CA SER A 164 -12.15 3.95 4.01
C SER A 164 -11.77 4.59 5.37
N ILE A 165 -10.51 4.49 5.80
CA ILE A 165 -10.01 5.19 6.98
C ILE A 165 -9.95 6.72 6.75
N THR A 166 -9.59 7.17 5.56
CA THR A 166 -9.49 8.60 5.21
C THR A 166 -10.85 9.30 5.27
N GLU A 167 -11.87 8.65 4.71
CA GLU A 167 -13.22 9.20 4.58
C GLU A 167 -14.09 8.98 5.82
N ALA A 168 -13.61 8.24 6.81
CA ALA A 168 -14.41 7.92 7.99
C ALA A 168 -14.78 9.16 8.82
N PRO A 169 -15.95 9.16 9.47
CA PRO A 169 -16.36 10.23 10.39
C PRO A 169 -15.38 10.45 11.54
N GLY A 170 -15.41 11.65 12.11
CA GLY A 170 -14.65 12.01 13.30
C GLY A 170 -13.57 13.07 13.05
N LEU A 171 -12.81 13.40 14.10
CA LEU A 171 -11.80 14.45 14.06
C LEU A 171 -10.77 14.18 12.93
N ARG A 172 -10.36 15.26 12.27
CA ARG A 172 -9.37 15.29 11.19
C ARG A 172 -8.22 16.15 11.63
#